data_AF-A0A1R4B4G9-F1
#
_entry.id   AF-A0A1R4B4G9-F1
#
_cell.length_a   1.000
_cell.length_b   1.000
_cell.length_c   1.000
_cell.angle_alpha   90.00
_cell.angle_beta   90.00
_cell.angle_gamma   90.00
#
_symmetry.space_group_name_H-M   'P 1'
#
loop_
_entity.id
_entity.type
_entity.pdbx_description
1 polymer ?
#
loop_
_entity_poly.entity_id
_entity_poly.type
_entity_poly.pdbx_seq_one_letter_code
_entity_poly.pdbx_strand_id
1 'polypeptide(L)'
;MMHADLVDMEDFVLELQGVGLVCESHDASSVQASIEHWLATADDSDNDCFWDTLLRIEAEGILLPDVENLINWSHKYSEHVQKPN
;
A
#
# COMPACT_ATOMS: atom_id res chain seq x y z
N MET A 1 8.06 -26.02 -0.34
CA MET A 1 7.07 -25.64 -1.35
C MET A 1 6.65 -24.24 -0.97
N MET A 2 7.05 -23.21 -1.72
CA MET A 2 6.55 -21.86 -1.46
C MET A 2 5.10 -21.83 -1.95
N HIS A 3 4.17 -21.62 -1.04
CA HIS A 3 2.79 -21.30 -1.37
C HIS A 3 2.74 -19.78 -1.41
N ALA A 4 2.45 -19.21 -2.57
CA ALA A 4 2.17 -17.79 -2.67
C ALA A 4 0.74 -17.56 -2.19
N ASP A 5 0.56 -16.65 -1.26
CA ASP A 5 -0.76 -16.32 -0.72
C ASP A 5 -1.50 -15.42 -1.71
N LEU A 6 -2.80 -15.69 -1.89
CA LEU A 6 -3.66 -14.82 -2.67
C LEU A 6 -3.95 -13.59 -1.80
N VAL A 7 -3.55 -12.40 -2.26
CA VAL A 7 -3.73 -11.16 -1.53
C VAL A 7 -4.97 -10.46 -2.07
N ASP A 8 -6.03 -10.45 -1.26
CA ASP A 8 -7.20 -9.62 -1.50
C ASP A 8 -7.12 -8.29 -0.73
N MET A 9 -8.20 -7.51 -0.77
CA MET A 9 -8.23 -6.20 -0.16
C MET A 9 -8.22 -6.26 1.38
N GLU A 10 -8.76 -7.32 1.97
CA GLU A 10 -8.73 -7.52 3.42
C GLU A 10 -7.29 -7.82 3.87
N ASP A 11 -6.60 -8.73 3.17
CA ASP A 11 -5.19 -9.02 3.42
C ASP A 11 -4.31 -7.77 3.25
N PHE A 12 -4.54 -7.00 2.18
CA PHE A 12 -3.81 -5.78 1.92
C PHE A 12 -3.99 -4.74 3.04
N VAL A 13 -5.22 -4.52 3.51
CA VAL A 13 -5.50 -3.61 4.62
C VAL A 13 -4.86 -4.09 5.92
N LEU A 14 -4.81 -5.40 6.17
CA LEU A 14 -4.14 -5.97 7.35
C LEU A 14 -2.63 -5.70 7.33
N GLU A 15 -1.98 -5.86 6.17
CA GLU A 15 -0.56 -5.53 6.02
C GLU A 15 -0.29 -4.03 6.22
N LEU A 16 -1.17 -3.16 5.71
CA LEU A 16 -1.07 -1.71 5.92
C LEU A 16 -1.25 -1.30 7.40
N GLN A 17 -2.13 -1.99 8.14
CA GLN A 17 -2.26 -1.77 9.59
C GLN A 17 -0.96 -2.09 10.33
N GLY A 18 -0.16 -3.05 9.83
CA GLY A 18 1.15 -3.40 10.36
C GLY A 18 2.15 -2.24 10.35
N VAL A 19 2.00 -1.29 9.43
CA VAL A 19 2.82 -0.06 9.36
C VAL A 19 2.13 1.15 9.99
N GLY A 20 1.02 0.95 10.70
CA GLY A 20 0.27 2.03 11.37
C GLY A 20 -0.70 2.79 10.46
N LEU A 21 -0.96 2.29 9.24
CA LEU A 21 -1.93 2.86 8.31
C LEU A 21 -3.30 2.18 8.52
N VAL A 22 -4.23 2.91 9.11
CA VAL A 22 -5.59 2.42 9.37
C VAL A 22 -6.55 2.90 8.28
N CYS A 23 -7.12 1.96 7.53
CA CYS A 23 -8.16 2.26 6.54
C CYS A 23 -9.55 2.22 7.19
N GLU A 24 -10.40 3.20 6.86
CA GLU A 24 -11.78 3.26 7.37
C GLU A 24 -12.72 2.25 6.70
N SER A 25 -12.36 1.79 5.50
CA SER A 25 -13.09 0.77 4.72
C SER A 25 -12.11 -0.04 3.88
N HIS A 26 -12.55 -1.22 3.44
CA HIS A 26 -11.85 -2.08 2.48
C HIS A 26 -12.29 -1.79 1.03
N ASP A 27 -12.98 -0.68 0.76
CA ASP A 27 -13.21 -0.23 -0.61
C ASP A 27 -11.92 0.38 -1.19
N ALA A 28 -11.57 0.04 -2.43
CA ALA A 28 -10.33 0.52 -3.05
C ALA A 28 -10.15 2.04 -2.97
N SER A 29 -11.21 2.82 -3.24
CA SER A 29 -11.17 4.29 -3.15
C SER A 29 -10.91 4.79 -1.73
N SER A 30 -11.44 4.11 -0.72
CA SER A 30 -11.27 4.47 0.70
C SER A 30 -9.87 4.12 1.18
N VAL A 31 -9.33 2.98 0.75
CA VAL A 31 -7.94 2.58 1.01
C VAL A 31 -6.97 3.57 0.35
N GLN A 32 -7.22 3.95 -0.91
CA GLN A 32 -6.43 4.97 -1.60
C GLN A 32 -6.40 6.30 -0.82
N ALA A 33 -7.56 6.81 -0.43
CA ALA A 33 -7.65 8.06 0.33
C ALA A 33 -6.93 7.97 1.69
N SER A 34 -6.98 6.80 2.33
CA SER A 34 -6.26 6.54 3.59
C SER A 34 -4.75 6.56 3.38
N ILE A 35 -4.26 5.96 2.30
CA ILE A 35 -2.84 6.00 1.90
C ILE A 35 -2.39 7.43 1.60
N GLU A 36 -3.14 8.18 0.80
CA GLU A 36 -2.81 9.58 0.49
C GLU A 36 -2.70 10.43 1.77
N HIS A 37 -3.68 10.31 2.67
CA HIS A 37 -3.69 11.09 3.90
C HIS A 37 -2.54 10.69 4.83
N TRP A 38 -2.29 9.39 4.97
CA TRP A 38 -1.25 8.87 5.82
C TRP A 38 0.14 9.30 5.32
N LEU A 39 0.43 9.14 4.02
CA LEU A 39 1.69 9.56 3.41
C LEU A 39 1.98 11.07 3.56
N ALA A 40 0.94 11.90 3.63
CA ALA A 40 1.10 13.34 3.87
C ALA A 40 1.55 13.68 5.30
N THR A 41 1.42 12.74 6.24
CA THR A 41 1.76 12.91 7.66
C THR A 41 2.86 11.99 8.17
N ALA A 42 3.16 10.92 7.42
CA ALA A 42 4.18 9.94 7.72
C ALA A 42 5.57 10.58 7.70
N ASP A 43 6.43 10.18 8.64
CA ASP A 43 7.84 10.54 8.60
C ASP A 43 8.61 9.69 7.57
N ASP A 44 9.92 9.95 7.43
CA ASP A 44 10.75 9.21 6.46
C ASP A 44 10.83 7.71 6.81
N SER A 45 10.84 7.35 8.10
CA SER A 45 10.92 5.96 8.55
C SER A 45 9.63 5.20 8.29
N ASP A 46 8.50 5.86 8.50
CA ASP A 46 7.18 5.33 8.19
C ASP A 46 7.02 5.13 6.67
N ASN A 47 7.46 6.10 5.87
CA ASN A 47 7.51 5.97 4.41
C ASN A 47 8.32 4.74 3.97
N ASP A 48 9.55 4.58 4.48
CA ASP A 48 10.40 3.44 4.15
C ASP A 48 9.71 2.11 4.50
N CYS A 49 9.11 2.01 5.69
CA CYS A 49 8.35 0.82 6.10
C CYS A 49 7.16 0.51 5.18
N PHE A 50 6.44 1.54 4.74
CA PHE A 50 5.33 1.40 3.80
C PHE A 50 5.81 0.86 2.44
N TRP A 51 6.87 1.43 1.86
CA TRP A 51 7.40 0.97 0.57
C TRP A 51 7.96 -0.44 0.65
N ASP A 52 8.68 -0.78 1.72
CA ASP A 52 9.15 -2.15 1.96
C ASP A 52 7.99 -3.15 2.08
N THR A 53 6.88 -2.72 2.70
CA THR A 53 5.66 -3.54 2.81
C THR A 53 5.04 -3.78 1.43
N LEU A 54 4.91 -2.75 0.59
CA LEU A 54 4.41 -2.92 -0.77
C LEU A 54 5.29 -3.85 -1.60
N LEU A 55 6.62 -3.68 -1.55
CA LEU A 55 7.57 -4.52 -2.26
C LEU A 55 7.48 -5.99 -1.82
N ARG A 56 7.28 -6.25 -0.53
CA ARG A 56 7.08 -7.61 -0.01
C ARG A 56 5.79 -8.23 -0.54
N ILE A 57 4.69 -7.49 -0.50
CA ILE A 57 3.39 -7.93 -1.02
C ILE A 57 3.47 -8.26 -2.52
N GLU A 58 4.12 -7.40 -3.31
CA GLU A 58 4.35 -7.62 -4.75
C GLU A 58 5.23 -8.84 -5.03
N ALA A 59 6.25 -9.11 -4.19
CA ALA A 59 7.19 -10.19 -4.40
C ALA A 59 6.66 -11.57 -3.96
N GLU A 60 5.83 -11.61 -2.93
CA GLU A 60 5.40 -12.85 -2.26
C GLU A 60 3.95 -13.23 -2.58
N GLY A 61 3.10 -12.26 -2.91
CA GLY A 61 1.66 -12.44 -3.09
C GLY A 61 1.21 -12.64 -4.54
N ILE A 62 0.10 -13.36 -4.73
CA ILE A 62 -0.72 -13.30 -5.95
C ILE A 62 -1.76 -12.21 -5.74
N LEU A 63 -1.58 -11.05 -6.37
CA LEU A 63 -2.44 -9.89 -6.15
C LEU A 63 -3.74 -10.01 -6.93
N LEU A 64 -4.87 -9.72 -6.28
CA LEU A 64 -6.11 -9.44 -7.00
C LEU A 64 -6.01 -8.08 -7.73
N PRO A 65 -6.75 -7.90 -8.84
CA PRO A 65 -6.64 -6.70 -9.67
C PRO A 65 -6.81 -5.38 -8.91
N ASP A 66 -7.71 -5.33 -7.93
CA ASP A 66 -7.95 -4.11 -7.15
C ASP A 66 -6.75 -3.73 -6.26
N VAL A 67 -6.08 -4.73 -5.69
CA VAL A 67 -4.85 -4.55 -4.90
C VAL A 67 -3.70 -4.14 -5.82
N GLU A 68 -3.52 -4.85 -6.94
CA GLU A 68 -2.51 -4.52 -7.94
C GLU A 68 -2.68 -3.08 -8.46
N ASN A 69 -3.92 -2.64 -8.69
CA ASN A 69 -4.22 -1.27 -9.10
C ASN A 69 -3.82 -0.23 -8.05
N LEU A 70 -4.06 -0.50 -6.76
CA LEU A 70 -3.68 0.39 -5.66
C LEU A 70 -2.16 0.49 -5.49
N ILE A 71 -1.44 -0.62 -5.61
CA ILE A 71 0.02 -0.61 -5.52
C ILE A 71 0.62 0.16 -6.70
N ASN A 72 0.15 -0.13 -7.91
CA ASN A 72 0.56 0.62 -9.12
C ASN A 72 0.24 2.11 -9.03
N TRP A 73 -0.91 2.47 -8.44
CA TRP A 73 -1.25 3.87 -8.20
C TRP A 73 -0.31 4.49 -7.15
N SER A 74 0.02 3.78 -6.07
CA SER A 74 0.90 4.26 -5.00
C SER A 74 2.30 4.59 -5.55
N HIS A 75 2.87 3.72 -6.39
CA HIS A 75 4.14 3.96 -7.08
C HIS A 75 4.10 5.23 -7.94
N LYS A 76 3.02 5.48 -8.69
CA LYS A 76 2.88 6.72 -9.48
C LYS A 76 2.71 7.95 -8.59
N TYR A 77 2.02 7.81 -7.47
CA TYR A 77 1.80 8.89 -6.53
C TYR A 77 3.13 9.38 -5.94
N SER A 78 4.05 8.47 -5.57
CA SER A 78 5.36 8.85 -5.04
C SER A 78 6.21 9.63 -6.06
N GLU A 79 6.18 9.24 -7.33
CA GLU A 79 6.84 9.98 -8.43
C GLU A 79 6.31 11.42 -8.59
N HIS A 80 5.03 11.63 -8.29
CA HIS A 80 4.38 12.94 -8.38
C HIS A 80 4.67 13.83 -7.15
N VAL A 81 4.73 13.26 -5.95
CA VAL A 81 5.02 13.98 -4.71
C VAL A 81 6.51 14.34 -4.60
N GLN A 82 7.40 13.55 -5.18
CA GLN A 82 8.85 13.80 -5.16
C GLN A 82 9.36 14.84 -6.18
N LYS A 83 8.51 15.52 -6.96
CA LYS A 83 8.96 16.64 -7.81
C LYS A 83 9.04 17.92 -6.97
N PRO A 84 10.24 18.41 -6.63
CA PRO A 84 10.37 19.74 -6.07
C PRO A 84 10.15 20.75 -7.19
N ASN A 85 9.32 21.75 -6.92
CA ASN A 85 9.24 22.98 -7.70
C ASN A 85 10.44 23.87 -7.36
#